data_AF-A0A960D4T4-F1
#
_entry.id   AF-A0A960D4T4-F1
#
_cell.length_a   1.000
_cell.length_b   1.000
_cell.length_c   1.000
_cell.angle_alpha   90.00
_cell.angle_beta   90.00
_cell.angle_gamma   90.00
#
_symmetry.space_group_name_H-M   'P 1'
#
loop_
_entity.id
_entity.type
_entity.pdbx_description
1 polymer ?
#
loop_
_entity_poly.entity_id
_entity_poly.type
_entity_poly.pdbx_seq_one_letter_code
_entity_poly.pdbx_strand_id
1 'polypeptide(L)'
;GVIPKALVHRELADVDADELIVTDTMRQRKQVMEERSDAFLALPGGIGTLEELFETWTAGYLGMHEKPVVLLDPTGHYDGLRAWLASLVETGYVAQGALDRLIVVDEVEAALELCAGA
;
A
#
# COMPACT_ATOMS: atom_id res chain seq x y z
N GLY A 1 3.29 -14.68 -5.29
CA GLY A 1 2.12 -13.99 -4.74
C GLY A 1 1.71 -14.54 -3.37
N VAL A 2 0.89 -13.79 -2.63
CA VAL A 2 0.30 -14.21 -1.33
C VAL A 2 -1.21 -14.05 -1.41
N ILE A 3 -1.97 -15.12 -1.17
CA ILE A 3 -3.43 -15.15 -1.35
C ILE A 3 -4.11 -15.92 -0.20
N PRO A 4 -5.28 -15.49 0.30
CA PRO A 4 -6.01 -16.28 1.30
C PRO A 4 -6.77 -17.42 0.60
N LYS A 5 -6.93 -18.56 1.29
CA LYS A 5 -7.66 -19.75 0.79
C LYS A 5 -9.03 -19.42 0.21
N ALA A 6 -9.76 -18.50 0.85
CA ALA A 6 -11.10 -18.10 0.44
C ALA A 6 -11.16 -17.42 -0.94
N LEU A 7 -10.04 -16.86 -1.42
CA LEU A 7 -9.96 -16.14 -2.68
C LEU A 7 -9.31 -16.94 -3.80
N VAL A 8 -8.66 -18.08 -3.53
CA VAL A 8 -7.96 -18.90 -4.54
C VAL A 8 -8.84 -19.26 -5.74
N HIS A 9 -10.13 -19.54 -5.52
CA HIS A 9 -11.07 -19.89 -6.60
C HIS A 9 -11.80 -18.69 -7.21
N ARG A 10 -11.73 -17.52 -6.56
CA ARG A 10 -12.50 -16.32 -6.92
C ARG A 10 -11.64 -15.28 -7.62
N GLU A 11 -10.42 -15.09 -7.13
CA GLU A 11 -9.38 -14.29 -7.74
C GLU A 11 -8.46 -15.30 -8.40
N LEU A 12 -8.42 -15.28 -9.74
CA LEU A 12 -7.64 -16.19 -10.58
C LEU A 12 -6.21 -16.32 -10.02
N ALA A 13 -5.98 -17.38 -9.23
CA ALA A 13 -4.68 -17.59 -8.62
C ALA A 13 -3.64 -17.66 -9.74
N ASP A 14 -2.63 -16.80 -9.66
CA ASP A 14 -1.55 -16.79 -10.62
C ASP A 14 -0.67 -18.01 -10.36
N VAL A 15 -0.97 -19.08 -11.09
CA VAL A 15 -0.26 -20.36 -11.02
C VAL A 15 1.09 -20.31 -11.73
N ASP A 16 1.36 -19.24 -12.50
CA ASP A 16 2.62 -19.05 -13.23
C ASP A 16 3.64 -18.26 -12.39
N ALA A 17 3.27 -17.79 -11.20
CA ALA A 17 4.19 -17.12 -10.27
C ALA A 17 5.27 -18.08 -9.73
N ASP A 18 6.50 -17.56 -9.54
CA ASP A 18 7.63 -18.34 -9.00
C ASP A 18 7.34 -18.96 -7.62
N GLU A 19 6.54 -18.27 -6.80
CA GLU A 19 6.05 -18.75 -5.51
C GLU A 19 4.62 -18.28 -5.29
N LEU A 20 3.75 -19.14 -4.77
CA LEU A 20 2.40 -18.79 -4.33
C LEU A 20 2.17 -19.27 -2.89
N ILE A 21 2.05 -18.31 -1.96
CA ILE A 21 1.80 -18.57 -0.54
C ILE A 21 0.31 -18.47 -0.28
N VAL A 22 -0.28 -19.56 0.20
CA VAL A 22 -1.71 -19.62 0.53
C VAL A 22 -1.88 -19.51 2.05
N THR A 23 -2.61 -18.48 2.51
CA THR A 23 -2.86 -18.22 3.94
C THR A 23 -4.30 -18.55 4.35
N ASP A 24 -4.57 -18.76 5.64
CA ASP A 24 -5.93 -19.06 6.10
C ASP A 24 -6.82 -17.82 6.16
N THR A 25 -6.22 -16.64 6.37
CA THR A 25 -6.96 -15.39 6.62
C THR A 25 -6.34 -14.18 5.90
N MET A 26 -7.15 -13.14 5.68
CA MET A 26 -6.68 -11.85 5.17
C MET A 26 -5.58 -11.23 6.03
N ARG A 27 -5.69 -11.34 7.36
CA ARG A 27 -4.69 -10.80 8.29
C ARG A 27 -3.34 -11.50 8.13
N GLN A 28 -3.34 -12.82 8.02
CA GLN A 28 -2.11 -13.58 7.75
C GLN A 28 -1.53 -13.26 6.37
N ARG A 29 -2.38 -13.06 5.35
CA ARG A 29 -1.91 -12.60 4.03
C ARG A 29 -1.15 -11.29 4.16
N LYS A 30 -1.74 -10.28 4.80
CA LYS A 30 -1.10 -8.96 4.99
C LYS A 30 0.17 -9.04 5.81
N GLN A 31 0.17 -9.84 6.89
CA GLN A 31 1.38 -10.08 7.69
C GLN A 31 2.52 -10.66 6.85
N VAL A 32 2.26 -11.70 6.05
CA VAL A 32 3.29 -12.31 5.19
C VAL A 32 3.77 -11.32 4.14
N MET A 33 2.86 -10.53 3.54
CA MET A 33 3.23 -9.47 2.59
C MET A 33 4.12 -8.42 3.25
N GLU A 34 3.76 -7.94 4.44
CA GLU A 34 4.56 -6.98 5.19
C GLU A 34 5.94 -7.54 5.54
N GLU A 35 6.03 -8.76 6.09
CA GLU A 35 7.30 -9.39 6.49
C GLU A 35 8.26 -9.58 5.31
N ARG A 36 7.74 -9.89 4.12
CA ARG A 36 8.54 -10.17 2.92
C ARG A 36 8.76 -8.96 1.99
N SER A 37 8.28 -7.77 2.36
CA SER A 37 8.45 -6.56 1.56
C SER A 37 9.54 -5.66 2.13
N ASP A 38 10.31 -5.01 1.28
CA ASP A 38 11.24 -3.94 1.67
C ASP A 38 10.60 -2.54 1.54
N ALA A 39 9.59 -2.42 0.66
CA ALA A 39 8.80 -1.22 0.42
C ALA A 39 7.38 -1.59 -0.02
N PHE A 40 6.47 -0.62 0.02
CA PHE A 40 5.09 -0.76 -0.45
C PHE A 40 4.82 0.22 -1.59
N LEU A 41 4.25 -0.27 -2.69
CA LEU A 41 3.81 0.53 -3.82
C LEU A 41 2.32 0.29 -4.05
N ALA A 42 1.51 1.33 -3.87
CA ALA A 42 0.10 1.32 -4.22
C ALA A 42 -0.08 1.86 -5.64
N LEU A 43 -0.70 1.05 -6.49
CA LEU A 43 -1.15 1.41 -7.84
C LEU A 43 -2.62 1.89 -7.79
N PRO A 44 -3.14 2.54 -8.86
CA PRO A 44 -4.55 2.84 -8.98
C PRO A 44 -5.44 1.61 -8.76
N GLY A 45 -6.33 1.69 -7.78
CA GLY A 45 -7.13 0.58 -7.31
C GLY A 45 -8.34 1.00 -6.49
N GLY A 46 -9.14 0.02 -6.12
CA GLY A 46 -10.38 0.19 -5.36
C GLY A 46 -10.20 -0.01 -3.84
N ILE A 47 -11.29 -0.43 -3.19
CA ILE A 47 -11.34 -0.57 -1.73
C ILE A 47 -10.31 -1.52 -1.14
N GLY A 48 -9.93 -2.60 -1.84
CA GLY A 48 -8.91 -3.54 -1.36
C GLY A 48 -7.53 -2.90 -1.31
N THR A 49 -7.15 -2.21 -2.39
CA THR A 49 -5.90 -1.45 -2.46
C THR A 49 -5.83 -0.35 -1.41
N LEU A 50 -6.94 0.39 -1.21
CA LEU A 50 -7.00 1.44 -0.19
C LEU A 50 -6.89 0.87 1.22
N GLU A 51 -7.51 -0.27 1.50
CA GLU A 51 -7.42 -0.94 2.80
C GLU A 51 -5.98 -1.32 3.13
N GLU A 52 -5.28 -1.93 2.18
CA GLU A 52 -3.87 -2.30 2.32
C GLU A 52 -2.99 -1.05 2.47
N LEU A 53 -3.18 -0.03 1.63
CA LEU A 53 -2.46 1.24 1.69
C LEU A 53 -2.61 1.92 3.06
N PHE A 54 -3.83 2.08 3.57
CA PHE A 54 -4.05 2.74 4.86
C PHE A 54 -3.45 1.93 6.02
N GLU A 55 -3.45 0.60 5.95
CA GLU A 55 -2.86 -0.25 6.98
C GLU A 55 -1.33 -0.05 7.06
N THR A 56 -0.62 -0.22 5.93
CA THR A 56 0.85 -0.01 5.92
C THR A 56 1.21 1.44 6.22
N TRP A 57 0.47 2.41 5.68
CA TRP A 57 0.75 3.82 5.93
C TRP A 57 0.59 4.16 7.43
N THR A 58 -0.48 3.68 8.07
CA THR A 58 -0.71 3.90 9.50
C THR A 58 0.38 3.24 10.34
N ALA A 59 0.76 2.00 10.03
CA ALA A 59 1.83 1.28 10.73
C ALA A 59 3.18 2.03 10.61
N GLY A 60 3.50 2.53 9.42
CA GLY A 60 4.69 3.33 9.16
C GLY A 60 4.69 4.68 9.89
N TYR A 61 3.52 5.34 10.02
CA TYR A 61 3.37 6.58 10.79
C TYR A 61 3.51 6.33 12.31
N LEU A 62 3.03 5.20 12.81
CA LEU A 62 3.16 4.80 14.21
C LEU A 62 4.54 4.24 14.57
N GLY A 63 5.49 4.20 13.62
CA GLY A 63 6.85 3.72 13.85
C GLY A 63 6.98 2.21 13.96
N MET A 64 6.00 1.44 13.46
CA MET A 64 6.04 -0.02 13.47
C MET A 64 6.95 -0.59 12.37
N HIS A 65 7.22 0.21 11.32
CA HIS A 65 8.23 -0.06 10.31
C HIS A 65 8.74 1.23 9.66
N GLU A 66 9.94 1.15 9.06
CA GLU A 66 10.57 2.28 8.34
C GLU A 66 10.48 2.15 6.81
N LYS A 67 9.91 1.04 6.31
CA LYS A 67 9.74 0.74 4.88
C LYS A 67 9.07 1.88 4.11
N PRO A 68 9.53 2.27 2.91
CA PRO A 68 8.87 3.29 2.09
C PRO A 68 7.42 2.89 1.76
N VAL A 69 6.52 3.87 1.76
CA VAL A 69 5.12 3.70 1.33
C VAL A 69 4.90 4.70 0.21
N VAL A 70 4.75 4.19 -1.01
CA VAL A 70 4.69 4.97 -2.24
C VAL A 70 3.31 4.80 -2.88
N LEU A 71 2.71 5.91 -3.30
CA LEU A 71 1.51 5.97 -4.10
C LEU A 71 1.90 6.43 -5.50
N LEU A 72 1.75 5.55 -6.50
CA LEU A 72 1.94 5.89 -7.91
C LEU A 72 0.60 6.30 -8.51
N ASP A 73 0.46 7.58 -8.87
CA ASP A 73 -0.79 8.17 -9.37
C ASP A 73 -0.60 8.97 -10.68
N PRO A 74 -0.20 8.31 -11.80
CA PRO A 74 0.12 8.96 -13.08
C PRO A 74 -1.07 9.70 -13.71
N THR A 75 -2.31 9.34 -13.34
CA THR A 75 -3.53 9.85 -13.98
C THR A 75 -4.39 10.69 -13.04
N GLY A 76 -3.91 11.00 -11.83
CA GLY A 76 -4.70 11.72 -10.82
C GLY A 76 -5.92 10.92 -10.33
N HIS A 77 -5.86 9.59 -10.36
CA HIS A 77 -6.91 8.70 -9.88
C HIS A 77 -7.26 8.96 -8.41
N TYR A 78 -6.27 9.37 -7.60
CA TYR A 78 -6.44 9.65 -6.18
C TYR A 78 -6.54 11.14 -5.82
N ASP A 79 -6.68 12.05 -6.80
CA ASP A 79 -6.74 13.50 -6.52
C ASP A 79 -7.85 13.87 -5.52
N GLY A 80 -9.05 13.30 -5.70
CA GLY A 80 -10.16 13.53 -4.76
C GLY A 80 -9.87 13.01 -3.36
N LEU A 81 -9.21 11.86 -3.24
CA LEU A 81 -8.80 11.29 -1.95
C LEU A 81 -7.74 12.18 -1.28
N ARG A 82 -6.74 12.62 -2.03
CA ARG A 82 -5.64 13.47 -1.55
C ARG A 82 -6.17 14.82 -1.07
N ALA A 83 -7.11 15.42 -1.81
CA ALA A 83 -7.77 16.65 -1.39
C ALA A 83 -8.53 16.47 -0.05
N TRP A 84 -9.26 15.36 0.11
CA TRP A 84 -9.93 15.06 1.37
C TRP A 84 -8.94 14.83 2.52
N LEU A 85 -7.87 14.07 2.31
CA LEU A 85 -6.82 13.84 3.31
C LEU A 85 -6.15 15.15 3.76
N ALA A 86 -5.88 16.07 2.83
CA ALA A 86 -5.33 17.39 3.16
C ALA A 86 -6.28 18.17 4.09
N SER A 87 -7.59 18.11 3.86
CA SER A 87 -8.57 18.78 4.73
C SER A 87 -8.64 18.18 6.14
N LEU A 88 -8.25 16.92 6.34
CA LEU A 88 -8.14 16.31 7.67
C LEU A 88 -7.00 16.93 8.49
N VAL A 89 -5.95 17.42 7.83
CA VAL A 89 -4.88 18.16 8.50
C VAL A 89 -5.38 19.54 8.93
N GLU A 90 -6.06 20.25 8.03
CA GLU A 90 -6.62 21.58 8.32
C GLU A 90 -7.61 21.55 9.49
N THR A 91 -8.39 20.48 9.60
CA THR A 91 -9.37 20.27 10.68
C THR A 91 -8.78 19.64 11.94
N GLY A 92 -7.49 19.27 11.94
CA GLY A 92 -6.80 18.73 13.10
C GLY A 92 -7.09 17.26 13.42
N TYR A 93 -7.77 16.53 12.54
CA TYR A 93 -8.00 15.09 12.70
C TYR A 93 -6.73 14.28 12.43
N VAL A 94 -5.83 14.78 11.60
CA VAL A 94 -4.58 14.10 11.20
C VAL A 94 -3.41 15.07 11.34
N ALA A 95 -2.30 14.61 11.88
CA ALA A 95 -1.08 15.41 11.95
C ALA A 95 -0.39 15.46 10.57
N GLN A 96 0.24 16.58 10.23
CA GLN A 96 1.00 16.71 8.97
C GLN A 96 2.04 15.59 8.79
N GLY A 97 2.73 15.20 9.88
CA GLY A 97 3.71 14.11 9.86
C GLY A 97 3.13 12.74 9.45
N ALA A 98 1.82 12.54 9.55
CA ALA A 98 1.18 11.36 8.97
C ALA A 98 1.19 11.44 7.45
N LEU A 99 0.80 12.57 6.84
CA LEU A 99 0.81 12.76 5.39
C LEU A 99 2.22 12.72 4.82
N ASP A 100 3.21 13.27 5.53
CA ASP A 100 4.61 13.26 5.11
C ASP A 100 5.18 11.83 4.98
N ARG A 101 4.54 10.84 5.60
CA ARG A 101 4.94 9.43 5.54
C ARG A 101 4.56 8.73 4.22
N LEU A 102 3.59 9.28 3.49
CA LEU A 102 3.14 8.77 2.19
C LEU A 102 3.83 9.54 1.06
N ILE A 103 4.62 8.84 0.25
CA ILE A 103 5.31 9.44 -0.88
C ILE A 103 4.43 9.30 -2.11
N VAL A 104 4.10 10.41 -2.78
CA VAL A 104 3.25 10.41 -3.97
C VAL A 104 4.09 10.78 -5.18
N VAL A 105 4.01 9.97 -6.23
CA VAL A 105 4.71 10.17 -7.50
C VAL A 105 3.78 9.89 -8.68
N ASP A 106 4.07 10.49 -9.81
CA ASP A 106 3.36 10.31 -11.09
C ASP A 106 4.13 9.42 -12.07
N GLU A 107 5.44 9.27 -11.89
CA GLU A 107 6.30 8.48 -12.79
C GLU A 107 6.69 7.11 -12.20
N VAL A 108 6.72 6.09 -13.06
CA VAL A 108 7.05 4.70 -12.67
C VAL A 108 8.49 4.60 -12.19
N GLU A 109 9.42 5.24 -12.90
CA GLU A 109 10.85 5.23 -12.58
C GLU A 109 11.10 5.79 -11.17
N ALA A 110 10.47 6.93 -10.86
CA ALA A 110 10.56 7.54 -9.53
C ALA A 110 9.99 6.62 -8.44
N ALA A 111 8.86 5.96 -8.71
CA ALA A 111 8.28 4.99 -7.78
C ALA A 111 9.23 3.83 -7.49
N LEU A 112 9.86 3.27 -8.54
CA LEU A 112 10.79 2.16 -8.41
C LEU A 112 12.08 2.56 -7.68
N GLU A 113 12.62 3.75 -7.95
CA GLU A 113 13.79 4.28 -7.24
C GLU A 113 13.53 4.40 -5.73
N LEU A 114 12.37 4.94 -5.36
CA LEU A 114 11.96 5.07 -3.95
C LEU A 114 11.75 3.72 -3.27
N CYS A 115 11.24 2.72 -4.00
CA CYS A 115 11.03 1.37 -3.47
C CYS A 115 12.31 0.53 -3.39
N ALA A 116 13.28 0.74 -4.28
CA ALA A 116 14.55 0.03 -4.30
C ALA A 116 15.50 0.46 -3.16
N GLY A 117 15.18 1.57 -2.49
CA GLY A 117 15.96 2.14 -1.40
C GLY A 117 16.88 3.27 -1.88
N ALA A 118 16.93 4.32 -1.05
CA ALA A 118 18.08 5.20 -0.91
C ALA A 118 19.19 4.51 -0.11
#